data_AF-A0A375HXL5-F1
#
_entry.id   AF-A0A375HXL5-F1
#
_cell.length_a   1.000
_cell.length_b   1.000
_cell.length_c   1.000
_cell.angle_alpha   90.00
_cell.angle_beta   90.00
_cell.angle_gamma   90.00
#
_symmetry.space_group_name_H-M   'P 1'
#
loop_
_entity.id
_entity.type
_entity.pdbx_description
1 polymer ?
#
loop_
_entity_poly.entity_id
_entity_poly.type
_entity_poly.pdbx_seq_one_letter_code
_entity_poly.pdbx_strand_id
1 'polypeptide(L)'
;MMAPAPRPDRARAANVGVVSPNSDNQQSAAARHHDEGRAPSPIELPPGGADLLGFTAQADLVDFEMLTASAPLAPTLAQRIDVAMLAADQFARFERIADQLAAQDLVLVDTLEPYREALDAFARATRARTWDTCVLRALLVNGLRADFVAAIGDRLDDRIAALIEPGPTAWRITDFAGRSLSEALEADPTATGALSLYGRRFAAEAVGQIQRLVARQVEFTSLVARAADSDDAITSAGDELGVVSELLERLMVEHGKRLARLGLGT
;
A
#
# COMPACT_ATOMS: atom_id res chain seq x y z
N MET A 1 -41.19 57.73 37.15
CA MET A 1 -41.28 57.54 35.69
C MET A 1 -39.90 57.06 35.22
N MET A 2 -39.71 55.75 35.13
CA MET A 2 -38.47 55.11 34.67
C MET A 2 -38.84 53.74 34.11
N ALA A 3 -38.49 53.48 32.86
CA ALA A 3 -38.90 52.31 32.08
C ALA A 3 -38.17 51.03 32.52
N PRO A 4 -38.79 49.84 32.45
CA PRO A 4 -38.09 48.58 32.72
C PRO A 4 -37.32 48.09 31.49
N ALA A 5 -36.10 47.59 31.71
CA ALA A 5 -35.20 47.04 30.71
C ALA A 5 -35.72 45.71 30.09
N PRO A 6 -35.39 45.41 28.82
CA PRO A 6 -35.86 44.20 28.15
C PRO A 6 -35.09 42.94 28.62
N ARG A 7 -35.82 41.83 28.71
CA ARG A 7 -35.28 40.50 29.03
C ARG A 7 -34.46 39.93 27.85
N PRO A 8 -33.41 39.13 28.10
CA PRO A 8 -32.63 38.53 27.01
C PRO A 8 -33.41 37.41 26.31
N ASP A 9 -33.28 37.43 24.99
CA ASP A 9 -33.91 36.56 24.01
C ASP A 9 -33.39 35.11 24.13
N ARG A 10 -34.29 34.15 24.35
CA ARG A 10 -34.00 32.71 24.33
C ARG A 10 -34.23 32.19 22.92
N ALA A 11 -33.24 32.28 22.03
CA ALA A 11 -33.30 31.62 20.74
C ALA A 11 -31.91 31.38 20.10
N ARG A 12 -31.40 30.14 20.24
CA ARG A 12 -30.82 29.31 19.15
C ARG A 12 -30.09 28.12 19.77
N ALA A 13 -30.81 27.04 19.99
CA ALA A 13 -30.21 25.71 20.01
C ALA A 13 -29.80 25.39 18.57
N ALA A 14 -28.52 25.17 18.32
CA ALA A 14 -28.02 24.66 17.05
C ALA A 14 -28.57 23.24 16.88
N ASN A 15 -29.52 23.07 15.97
CA ASN A 15 -30.06 21.79 15.57
C ASN A 15 -28.97 21.05 14.77
N VAL A 16 -28.24 20.15 15.43
CA VAL A 16 -27.35 19.20 14.74
C VAL A 16 -28.27 18.22 14.00
N GLY A 17 -28.49 18.50 12.72
CA GLY A 17 -29.27 17.62 11.86
C GLY A 17 -28.65 16.23 11.84
N VAL A 18 -29.41 15.23 12.28
CA VAL A 18 -29.11 13.82 12.02
C VAL A 18 -29.15 13.67 10.50
N VAL A 19 -27.97 13.55 9.88
CA VAL A 19 -27.85 13.13 8.48
C VAL A 19 -28.42 11.72 8.42
N SER A 20 -29.65 11.61 7.93
CA SER A 20 -30.24 10.31 7.61
C SER A 20 -29.40 9.69 6.49
N PRO A 21 -28.91 8.45 6.63
CA PRO A 21 -28.15 7.81 5.57
C PRO A 21 -29.01 7.71 4.31
N ASN A 22 -28.54 8.32 3.22
CA ASN A 22 -29.25 8.34 1.95
C ASN A 22 -29.43 6.89 1.43
N SER A 23 -30.65 6.54 0.99
CA SER A 23 -31.01 5.20 0.51
C SER A 23 -30.09 4.70 -0.61
N ASP A 24 -29.56 5.61 -1.43
CA ASP A 24 -28.61 5.29 -2.50
C ASP A 24 -27.30 4.67 -1.98
N ASN A 25 -26.82 5.07 -0.80
CA ASN A 25 -25.61 4.50 -0.20
C ASN A 25 -25.88 3.08 0.35
N GLN A 26 -27.08 2.83 0.86
CA GLN A 26 -27.49 1.51 1.32
C GLN A 26 -27.77 0.57 0.14
N GLN A 27 -28.35 1.08 -0.94
CA GLN A 27 -28.50 0.34 -2.20
C GLN A 27 -27.14 0.04 -2.84
N SER A 28 -26.18 0.97 -2.81
CA SER A 28 -24.82 0.76 -3.34
C SER A 28 -24.02 -0.24 -2.51
N ALA A 29 -24.13 -0.19 -1.17
CA ALA A 29 -23.53 -1.19 -0.30
C ALA A 29 -24.19 -2.58 -0.46
N ALA A 30 -25.51 -2.64 -0.58
CA ALA A 30 -26.24 -3.89 -0.79
C ALA A 30 -26.00 -4.49 -2.19
N ALA A 31 -25.75 -3.67 -3.21
CA ALA A 31 -25.38 -4.11 -4.55
C ALA A 31 -23.95 -4.68 -4.60
N ARG A 32 -23.00 -4.11 -3.83
CA ARG A 32 -21.66 -4.68 -3.66
C ARG A 32 -21.73 -6.09 -3.05
N HIS A 33 -22.57 -6.27 -2.03
CA HIS A 33 -22.83 -7.58 -1.42
C HIS A 33 -23.52 -8.61 -2.33
N HIS A 34 -24.15 -8.21 -3.44
CA HIS A 34 -24.79 -9.15 -4.38
C HIS A 34 -23.82 -9.75 -5.42
N ASP A 35 -22.66 -9.13 -5.63
CA ASP A 35 -21.60 -9.67 -6.52
C ASP A 35 -20.57 -10.51 -5.74
N GLU A 36 -20.46 -10.32 -4.42
CA GLU A 36 -19.53 -10.98 -3.49
C GLU A 36 -19.69 -12.52 -3.37
N GLY A 37 -20.64 -13.14 -4.06
CA GLY A 37 -20.90 -14.59 -3.99
C GLY A 37 -20.60 -15.36 -5.27
N ARG A 38 -20.29 -14.70 -6.39
CA ARG A 38 -19.94 -15.37 -7.65
C ARG A 38 -18.42 -15.29 -7.83
N ALA A 39 -17.79 -16.46 -7.86
CA ALA A 39 -16.37 -16.56 -8.21
C ALA A 39 -16.09 -15.75 -9.49
N PRO A 40 -15.04 -14.92 -9.51
CA PRO A 40 -14.73 -14.09 -10.66
C PRO A 40 -14.50 -14.97 -11.89
N SER A 41 -14.82 -14.44 -13.08
CA SER A 41 -14.45 -15.12 -14.32
C SER A 41 -12.92 -15.27 -14.37
N PRO A 42 -12.39 -16.46 -14.71
CA PRO A 42 -10.94 -16.64 -14.85
C PRO A 42 -10.37 -15.65 -15.88
N ILE A 43 -9.26 -15.01 -15.53
CA ILE A 43 -8.51 -14.12 -16.43
C ILE A 43 -7.39 -14.89 -17.12
N GLU A 44 -6.96 -14.50 -18.31
CA GLU A 44 -5.80 -15.16 -18.90
C GLU A 44 -4.53 -14.69 -18.19
N LEU A 45 -3.78 -15.61 -17.59
CA LEU A 45 -2.51 -15.28 -16.93
C LEU A 45 -1.35 -15.55 -17.89
N PRO A 46 -0.48 -14.56 -18.18
CA PRO A 46 0.75 -14.79 -18.92
C PRO A 46 1.71 -15.66 -18.08
N PRO A 47 2.79 -16.21 -18.69
CA PRO A 47 3.90 -16.78 -17.93
C PRO A 47 4.42 -15.78 -16.89
N GLY A 48 4.54 -16.21 -15.63
CA GLY A 48 4.83 -15.36 -14.47
C GLY A 48 3.63 -14.62 -13.87
N GLY A 49 2.43 -14.74 -14.45
CA GLY A 49 1.24 -14.01 -13.97
C GLY A 49 0.76 -14.50 -12.60
N ALA A 50 0.74 -15.81 -12.39
CA ALA A 50 0.43 -16.41 -11.09
C ALA A 50 1.46 -16.00 -10.04
N ASP A 51 2.73 -15.92 -10.43
CA ASP A 51 3.83 -15.46 -9.58
C ASP A 51 3.66 -13.99 -9.13
N LEU A 52 3.30 -13.10 -10.05
CA LEU A 52 3.00 -11.69 -9.73
C LEU A 52 1.82 -11.55 -8.75
N LEU A 53 0.75 -12.32 -8.97
CA LEU A 53 -0.39 -12.36 -8.07
C LEU A 53 0.00 -12.93 -6.69
N GLY A 54 0.78 -14.01 -6.65
CA GLY A 54 1.29 -14.62 -5.42
C GLY A 54 2.16 -13.67 -4.60
N PHE A 55 3.11 -13.00 -5.25
CA PHE A 55 3.94 -11.97 -4.63
C PHE A 55 3.10 -10.84 -4.04
N THR A 56 2.13 -10.33 -4.82
CA THR A 56 1.28 -9.21 -4.42
C THR A 56 0.38 -9.58 -3.24
N ALA A 57 -0.28 -10.73 -3.30
CA ALA A 57 -1.13 -11.23 -2.22
C ALA A 57 -0.34 -11.46 -0.93
N GLN A 58 0.86 -12.06 -1.02
CA GLN A 58 1.70 -12.24 0.17
C GLN A 58 2.14 -10.88 0.75
N ALA A 59 2.48 -9.91 -0.10
CA ALA A 59 2.85 -8.57 0.37
C ALA A 59 1.68 -7.87 1.06
N ASP A 60 0.46 -8.00 0.51
CA ASP A 60 -0.77 -7.45 1.09
C ASP A 60 -1.10 -8.06 2.46
N LEU A 61 -0.96 -9.38 2.60
CA LEU A 61 -1.19 -10.06 3.87
C LEU A 61 -0.21 -9.57 4.94
N VAL A 62 1.08 -9.51 4.59
CA VAL A 62 2.13 -9.01 5.49
C VAL A 62 1.90 -7.54 5.88
N ASP A 63 1.54 -6.68 4.93
CA ASP A 63 1.27 -5.27 5.21
C ASP A 63 0.01 -5.07 6.05
N PHE A 64 -1.05 -5.86 5.83
CA PHE A 64 -2.24 -5.89 6.68
C PHE A 64 -1.88 -6.20 8.14
N GLU A 65 -1.07 -7.23 8.38
CA GLU A 65 -0.62 -7.61 9.72
C GLU A 65 0.20 -6.48 10.37
N MET A 66 1.13 -5.89 9.62
CA MET A 66 1.99 -4.81 10.08
C MET A 66 1.21 -3.53 10.43
N LEU A 67 0.21 -3.17 9.61
CA LEU A 67 -0.64 -2.01 9.86
C LEU A 67 -1.57 -2.25 11.05
N THR A 68 -2.17 -3.44 11.15
CA THR A 68 -3.02 -3.83 12.28
C THR A 68 -2.24 -3.81 13.59
N ALA A 69 -1.01 -4.35 13.59
CA ALA A 69 -0.13 -4.31 14.75
C ALA A 69 0.33 -2.89 15.12
N SER A 70 0.29 -1.94 14.18
CA SER A 70 0.67 -0.54 14.39
C SER A 70 -0.48 0.32 14.92
N ALA A 71 -1.74 -0.07 14.70
CA ALA A 71 -2.92 0.71 15.10
C ALA A 71 -2.96 1.13 16.59
N PRO A 72 -2.50 0.31 17.57
CA PRO A 72 -2.44 0.72 18.97
C PRO A 72 -1.47 1.87 19.26
N LEU A 73 -0.46 2.10 18.40
CA LEU A 73 0.53 3.16 18.55
C LEU A 73 -0.02 4.55 18.15
N ALA A 74 -1.19 4.60 17.49
CA ALA A 74 -1.81 5.83 17.04
C ALA A 74 -2.12 6.79 18.21
N PRO A 75 -1.60 8.04 18.19
CA PRO A 75 -1.86 9.05 19.21
C PRO A 75 -3.32 9.49 19.29
N THR A 76 -4.04 9.45 18.16
CA THR A 76 -5.43 9.88 18.07
C THR A 76 -6.32 8.81 17.42
N LEU A 77 -7.63 8.88 17.70
CA LEU A 77 -8.60 7.99 17.07
C LEU A 77 -8.64 8.17 15.54
N ALA A 78 -8.51 9.40 15.04
CA ALA A 78 -8.50 9.68 13.60
C ALA A 78 -7.32 8.96 12.91
N GLN A 79 -6.12 9.08 13.48
CA GLN A 79 -4.93 8.40 13.01
C GLN A 79 -5.05 6.87 13.06
N ARG A 80 -5.70 6.34 14.10
CA ARG A 80 -6.00 4.91 14.19
C ARG A 80 -6.94 4.45 13.08
N ILE A 81 -7.97 5.25 12.78
CA ILE A 81 -8.92 4.97 11.69
C ILE A 81 -8.20 4.97 10.34
N ASP A 82 -7.32 5.94 10.06
CA ASP A 82 -6.60 6.00 8.79
C ASP A 82 -5.73 4.75 8.54
N VAL A 83 -5.01 4.26 9.56
CA VAL A 83 -4.22 3.02 9.46
C VAL A 83 -5.11 1.79 9.35
N ALA A 84 -6.22 1.73 10.08
CA ALA A 84 -7.16 0.61 9.99
C ALA A 84 -7.85 0.53 8.62
N MET A 85 -8.20 1.67 8.02
CA MET A 85 -8.74 1.72 6.65
C MET A 85 -7.72 1.25 5.63
N LEU A 86 -6.46 1.68 5.74
CA LEU A 86 -5.40 1.20 4.86
C LEU A 86 -5.21 -0.32 5.01
N ALA A 87 -5.22 -0.85 6.24
CA ALA A 87 -5.12 -2.28 6.49
C ALA A 87 -6.27 -3.05 5.83
N ALA A 88 -7.51 -2.57 5.99
CA ALA A 88 -8.68 -3.17 5.35
C ALA A 88 -8.56 -3.21 3.82
N ASP A 89 -8.04 -2.15 3.21
CA ASP A 89 -7.80 -2.12 1.75
C ASP A 89 -6.73 -3.13 1.30
N GLN A 90 -5.67 -3.36 2.08
CA GLN A 90 -4.68 -4.40 1.79
C GLN A 90 -5.34 -5.78 1.82
N PHE A 91 -6.11 -6.06 2.87
CA PHE A 91 -6.77 -7.36 3.02
C PHE A 91 -7.83 -7.59 1.93
N ALA A 92 -8.60 -6.56 1.58
CA ALA A 92 -9.57 -6.66 0.50
C ALA A 92 -8.91 -6.94 -0.87
N ARG A 93 -7.70 -6.42 -1.12
CA ARG A 93 -6.94 -6.75 -2.34
C ARG A 93 -6.41 -8.18 -2.29
N PHE A 94 -5.90 -8.63 -1.15
CA PHE A 94 -5.53 -10.02 -0.92
C PHE A 94 -6.71 -10.97 -1.24
N GLU A 95 -7.92 -10.67 -0.75
CA GLU A 95 -9.12 -11.48 -1.02
C GLU A 95 -9.44 -11.54 -2.52
N ARG A 96 -9.43 -10.39 -3.21
CA ARG A 96 -9.66 -10.37 -4.68
C ARG A 96 -8.63 -11.20 -5.44
N ILE A 97 -7.36 -11.15 -5.05
CA ILE A 97 -6.32 -11.96 -5.67
C ILE A 97 -6.54 -13.45 -5.34
N ALA A 98 -6.90 -13.78 -4.11
CA ALA A 98 -7.17 -15.16 -3.70
C ALA A 98 -8.34 -15.77 -4.47
N ASP A 99 -9.43 -15.01 -4.64
CA ASP A 99 -10.57 -15.42 -5.46
C ASP A 99 -10.17 -15.63 -6.92
N GLN A 100 -9.32 -14.75 -7.47
CA GLN A 100 -8.83 -14.89 -8.83
C GLN A 100 -7.94 -16.13 -9.01
N LEU A 101 -7.04 -16.41 -8.07
CA LEU A 101 -6.20 -17.62 -8.08
C LEU A 101 -7.05 -18.88 -7.98
N ALA A 102 -8.06 -18.88 -7.10
CA ALA A 102 -9.00 -19.99 -6.97
C ALA A 102 -9.80 -20.23 -8.26
N ALA A 103 -10.20 -19.17 -8.98
CA ALA A 103 -10.86 -19.29 -10.28
C ALA A 103 -9.96 -19.91 -11.37
N GLN A 104 -8.63 -19.92 -11.18
CA GLN A 104 -7.66 -20.60 -12.06
C GLN A 104 -7.35 -22.04 -11.61
N ASP A 105 -8.08 -22.58 -10.63
CA ASP A 105 -7.76 -23.84 -9.96
C ASP A 105 -6.35 -23.85 -9.32
N LEU A 106 -5.79 -22.68 -8.99
CA LEU A 106 -4.51 -22.55 -8.30
C LEU A 106 -4.71 -22.61 -6.79
N VAL A 107 -3.82 -23.32 -6.11
CA VAL A 107 -3.81 -23.40 -4.66
C VAL A 107 -3.14 -22.15 -4.10
N LEU A 108 -3.90 -21.34 -3.36
CA LEU A 108 -3.44 -20.08 -2.79
C LEU A 108 -2.13 -20.23 -2.00
N VAL A 109 -2.10 -21.16 -1.05
CA VAL A 109 -0.93 -21.37 -0.18
C VAL A 109 0.32 -21.69 -1.00
N ASP A 110 0.20 -22.56 -1.99
CA ASP A 110 1.32 -22.97 -2.84
C ASP A 110 1.82 -21.81 -3.71
N THR A 111 0.94 -20.89 -4.09
CA THR A 111 1.27 -19.71 -4.90
C THR A 111 1.96 -18.63 -4.06
N LEU A 112 1.66 -18.54 -2.76
CA LEU A 112 2.23 -17.52 -1.85
C LEU A 112 3.53 -17.95 -1.18
N GLU A 113 3.67 -19.25 -0.86
CA GLU A 113 4.82 -19.78 -0.11
C GLU A 113 6.20 -19.39 -0.69
N PRO A 114 6.41 -19.34 -2.02
CA PRO A 114 7.70 -18.94 -2.60
C PRO A 114 8.16 -17.52 -2.21
N TYR A 115 7.23 -16.63 -1.84
CA TYR A 115 7.52 -15.23 -1.49
C TYR A 115 7.55 -14.96 0.01
N ARG A 116 7.04 -15.90 0.82
CA ARG A 116 6.84 -15.74 2.26
C ARG A 116 8.14 -15.37 2.98
N GLU A 117 9.22 -16.12 2.77
CA GLU A 117 10.48 -15.89 3.49
C GLU A 117 11.01 -14.47 3.28
N ALA A 118 11.03 -13.99 2.04
CA ALA A 118 11.58 -12.69 1.67
C ALA A 118 10.74 -11.53 2.24
N LEU A 119 9.41 -11.63 2.13
CA LEU A 119 8.47 -10.61 2.60
C LEU A 119 8.38 -10.58 4.13
N ASP A 120 8.37 -11.74 4.79
CA ASP A 120 8.41 -11.80 6.25
C ASP A 120 9.74 -11.24 6.79
N ALA A 121 10.85 -11.52 6.12
CA ALA A 121 12.15 -10.98 6.49
C ALA A 121 12.19 -9.46 6.34
N PHE A 122 11.64 -8.93 5.23
CA PHE A 122 11.47 -7.49 5.04
C PHE A 122 10.64 -6.86 6.16
N ALA A 123 9.50 -7.46 6.50
CA ALA A 123 8.61 -6.95 7.55
C ALA A 123 9.27 -6.97 8.93
N ARG A 124 10.00 -8.04 9.27
CA ARG A 124 10.77 -8.12 10.52
C ARG A 124 11.85 -7.03 10.59
N ALA A 125 12.62 -6.85 9.52
CA ALA A 125 13.71 -5.88 9.48
C ALA A 125 13.21 -4.42 9.50
N THR A 126 12.03 -4.19 8.92
CA THR A 126 11.34 -2.89 8.87
C THR A 126 10.26 -2.75 9.93
N ARG A 127 10.27 -3.55 10.99
CA ARG A 127 9.25 -3.44 12.04
C ARG A 127 9.33 -2.08 12.72
N ALA A 128 8.27 -1.30 12.60
CA ALA A 128 8.10 -0.03 13.27
C ALA A 128 7.92 -0.23 14.78
N ARG A 129 8.43 0.71 15.58
CA ARG A 129 8.37 0.66 17.06
C ARG A 129 7.71 1.88 17.68
N THR A 130 7.56 2.95 16.90
CA THR A 130 6.95 4.21 17.29
C THR A 130 5.91 4.57 16.25
N TRP A 131 4.97 5.45 16.60
CA TRP A 131 3.99 5.93 15.65
C TRP A 131 4.63 6.53 14.39
N ASP A 132 5.65 7.38 14.54
CA ASP A 132 6.31 8.03 13.40
C ASP A 132 6.98 7.02 12.46
N THR A 133 7.59 5.96 13.02
CA THR A 133 8.15 4.87 12.19
C THR A 133 7.06 4.03 11.53
N CYS A 134 5.87 3.89 12.13
CA CYS A 134 4.71 3.23 11.50
C CYS A 134 4.21 4.04 10.30
N VAL A 135 4.01 5.34 10.50
CA VAL A 135 3.56 6.27 9.47
C VAL A 135 4.58 6.34 8.32
N LEU A 136 5.87 6.46 8.64
CA LEU A 136 6.93 6.44 7.64
C LEU A 136 6.97 5.10 6.89
N ARG A 137 6.85 3.95 7.57
CA ARG A 137 6.79 2.66 6.88
C ARG A 137 5.64 2.59 5.89
N ALA A 138 4.44 2.96 6.34
CA ALA A 138 3.23 2.90 5.52
C ALA A 138 3.36 3.79 4.28
N LEU A 139 3.93 4.99 4.45
CA LEU A 139 4.24 5.90 3.34
C LEU A 139 5.23 5.29 2.34
N LEU A 140 6.31 4.68 2.82
CA LEU A 140 7.40 4.16 1.98
C LEU A 140 6.97 2.89 1.24
N VAL A 141 6.29 1.96 1.91
CA VAL A 141 5.76 0.76 1.26
C VAL A 141 4.72 1.10 0.20
N ASN A 142 3.78 1.98 0.53
CA ASN A 142 2.76 2.36 -0.42
C ASN A 142 3.33 3.13 -1.62
N GLY A 143 4.36 3.97 -1.39
CA GLY A 143 5.11 4.61 -2.45
C GLY A 143 5.78 3.59 -3.37
N LEU A 144 6.58 2.68 -2.80
CA LEU A 144 7.28 1.64 -3.56
C LEU A 144 6.32 0.77 -4.39
N ARG A 145 5.15 0.43 -3.83
CA ARG A 145 4.10 -0.31 -4.53
C ARG A 145 3.51 0.48 -5.69
N ALA A 146 3.15 1.75 -5.46
CA ALA A 146 2.60 2.60 -6.51
C ALA A 146 3.61 2.79 -7.66
N ASP A 147 4.89 3.01 -7.33
CA ASP A 147 5.96 3.17 -8.31
C ASP A 147 6.21 1.86 -9.10
N PHE A 148 6.16 0.70 -8.43
CA PHE A 148 6.25 -0.60 -9.08
C PHE A 148 5.09 -0.86 -10.04
N VAL A 149 3.85 -0.64 -9.59
CA VAL A 149 2.66 -0.80 -10.42
C VAL A 149 2.68 0.15 -11.61
N ALA A 150 3.05 1.42 -11.41
CA ALA A 150 3.19 2.38 -12.51
C ALA A 150 4.25 1.97 -13.53
N ALA A 151 5.30 1.26 -13.11
CA ALA A 151 6.38 0.85 -14.01
C ALA A 151 6.03 -0.37 -14.87
N ILE A 152 5.08 -1.22 -14.46
CA ILE A 152 4.74 -2.46 -15.18
C ILE A 152 3.30 -2.47 -15.73
N GLY A 153 2.41 -1.66 -15.15
CA GLY A 153 0.96 -1.75 -15.36
C GLY A 153 0.52 -1.58 -16.81
N ASP A 154 1.12 -0.61 -17.52
CA ASP A 154 0.77 -0.28 -18.91
C ASP A 154 1.03 -1.44 -19.90
N ARG A 155 1.83 -2.43 -19.52
CA ARG A 155 2.17 -3.61 -20.34
C ARG A 155 1.48 -4.90 -19.87
N LEU A 156 0.63 -4.83 -18.85
CA LEU A 156 -0.17 -5.95 -18.36
C LEU A 156 -1.60 -5.91 -18.94
N ASP A 157 -2.31 -7.04 -18.92
CA ASP A 157 -3.77 -7.03 -19.13
C ASP A 157 -4.41 -6.18 -18.02
N ASP A 158 -5.36 -5.30 -18.40
CA ASP A 158 -6.02 -4.36 -17.49
C ASP A 158 -6.59 -5.03 -16.24
N ARG A 159 -7.05 -6.29 -16.35
CA ARG A 159 -7.60 -7.03 -15.21
C ARG A 159 -6.52 -7.47 -14.24
N ILE A 160 -5.33 -7.81 -14.73
CA ILE A 160 -4.16 -8.11 -13.89
C ILE A 160 -3.67 -6.82 -13.23
N ALA A 161 -3.55 -5.73 -14.00
CA ALA A 161 -3.14 -4.43 -13.48
C ALA A 161 -4.06 -3.96 -12.35
N ALA A 162 -5.38 -4.10 -12.52
CA ALA A 162 -6.38 -3.76 -11.51
C ALA A 162 -6.29 -4.60 -10.22
N LEU A 163 -5.79 -5.84 -10.31
CA LEU A 163 -5.60 -6.70 -9.13
C LEU A 163 -4.41 -6.28 -8.28
N ILE A 164 -3.36 -5.72 -8.89
CA ILE A 164 -2.15 -5.31 -8.18
C ILE A 164 -2.14 -3.83 -7.78
N GLU A 165 -3.07 -3.04 -8.31
CA GLU A 165 -3.17 -1.61 -8.04
C GLU A 165 -3.38 -1.30 -6.55
N PRO A 166 -2.73 -0.24 -6.01
CA PRO A 166 -3.01 0.22 -4.66
C PRO A 166 -4.50 0.50 -4.45
N GLY A 167 -4.98 0.26 -3.23
CA GLY A 167 -6.39 0.37 -2.89
C GLY A 167 -6.89 1.82 -2.91
N PRO A 168 -8.22 2.05 -2.87
CA PRO A 168 -8.82 3.38 -2.97
C PRO A 168 -8.40 4.34 -1.85
N THR A 169 -7.89 3.85 -0.72
CA THR A 169 -7.38 4.67 0.38
C THR A 169 -5.86 4.83 0.39
N ALA A 170 -5.14 4.21 -0.55
CA ALA A 170 -3.68 4.28 -0.64
C ALA A 170 -3.15 5.72 -0.81
N TRP A 171 -3.88 6.60 -1.50
CA TRP A 171 -3.49 8.01 -1.59
C TRP A 171 -3.61 8.71 -0.23
N ARG A 172 -4.59 8.34 0.61
CA ARG A 172 -4.82 8.97 1.93
C ARG A 172 -3.62 8.80 2.82
N ILE A 173 -2.96 7.63 2.79
CA ILE A 173 -1.74 7.43 3.60
C ILE A 173 -0.61 8.33 3.14
N THR A 174 -0.52 8.65 1.84
CA THR A 174 0.50 9.59 1.35
C THR A 174 0.27 11.00 1.90
N ASP A 175 -0.96 11.50 1.80
CA ASP A 175 -1.33 12.85 2.24
C ASP A 175 -1.29 13.00 3.76
N PHE A 176 -1.75 11.98 4.48
CA PHE A 176 -1.74 11.96 5.94
C PHE A 176 -0.32 11.80 6.48
N ALA A 177 0.48 10.86 5.94
CA ALA A 177 1.81 10.59 6.46
C ALA A 177 2.76 11.78 6.28
N GLY A 178 2.68 12.47 5.15
CA GLY A 178 3.48 13.69 4.93
C GLY A 178 3.23 14.73 6.02
N ARG A 179 1.96 15.07 6.26
CA ARG A 179 1.58 16.03 7.31
C ARG A 179 1.97 15.56 8.70
N SER A 180 1.63 14.31 9.05
CA SER A 180 1.92 13.75 10.38
C SER A 180 3.41 13.70 10.69
N LEU A 181 4.26 13.39 9.69
CA LEU A 181 5.71 13.36 9.88
C LEU A 181 6.31 14.77 9.96
N SER A 182 5.83 15.71 9.15
CA SER A 182 6.25 17.12 9.26
C SER A 182 5.91 17.71 10.63
N GLU A 183 4.68 17.51 11.12
CA GLU A 183 4.25 17.95 12.44
C GLU A 183 5.10 17.31 13.56
N ALA A 184 5.40 16.01 13.44
CA ALA A 184 6.25 15.31 14.41
C ALA A 184 7.69 15.85 14.42
N LEU A 185 8.26 16.13 13.25
CA LEU A 185 9.62 16.68 13.10
C LEU A 185 9.72 18.14 13.57
N GLU A 186 8.67 18.94 13.39
CA GLU A 186 8.60 20.30 13.94
C GLU A 186 8.52 20.28 15.48
N ALA A 187 7.75 19.35 16.04
CA ALA A 187 7.61 19.19 17.48
C ALA A 187 8.87 18.60 18.15
N ASP A 188 9.54 17.66 17.48
CA ASP A 188 10.79 17.05 17.93
C ASP A 188 11.82 16.95 16.78
N PRO A 189 12.64 18.00 16.59
CA PRO A 189 13.69 17.99 15.57
C PRO A 189 14.74 16.89 15.77
N THR A 190 14.87 16.33 16.98
CA THR A 190 15.84 15.28 17.27
C THR A 190 15.46 13.93 16.64
N ALA A 191 14.18 13.74 16.30
CA ALA A 191 13.68 12.54 15.62
C ALA A 191 14.21 12.39 14.18
N THR A 192 14.67 13.47 13.55
CA THR A 192 15.19 13.49 12.17
C THR A 192 16.23 12.41 11.92
N GLY A 193 17.25 12.30 12.79
CA GLY A 193 18.34 11.33 12.62
C GLY A 193 17.86 9.88 12.68
N ALA A 194 16.92 9.58 13.59
CA ALA A 194 16.35 8.24 13.74
C ALA A 194 15.47 7.86 12.55
N LEU A 195 14.63 8.78 12.06
CA LEU A 195 13.75 8.55 10.92
C LEU A 195 14.53 8.43 9.60
N SER A 196 15.57 9.24 9.39
CA SER A 196 16.47 9.09 8.24
C SER A 196 17.21 7.75 8.26
N LEU A 197 17.70 7.31 9.42
CA LEU A 197 18.33 5.99 9.55
C LEU A 197 17.33 4.86 9.26
N TYR A 198 16.10 4.99 9.75
CA TYR A 198 15.03 4.05 9.44
C TYR A 198 14.75 3.98 7.93
N GLY A 199 14.63 5.12 7.24
CA GLY A 199 14.42 5.20 5.80
C GLY A 199 15.55 4.58 4.97
N ARG A 200 16.81 4.74 5.41
CA ARG A 200 17.96 4.07 4.77
C ARG A 200 17.94 2.55 4.98
N ARG A 201 17.66 2.11 6.21
CA ARG A 201 17.53 0.67 6.51
C ARG A 201 16.40 0.04 5.69
N PHE A 202 15.28 0.74 5.56
CA PHE A 202 14.16 0.30 4.73
C PHE A 202 14.60 0.03 3.28
N ALA A 203 15.30 0.98 2.65
CA ALA A 203 15.79 0.82 1.28
C ALA A 203 16.77 -0.35 1.15
N ALA A 204 17.74 -0.46 2.07
CA ALA A 204 18.71 -1.55 2.06
C ALA A 204 18.05 -2.94 2.17
N GLU A 205 17.04 -3.06 3.02
CA GLU A 205 16.26 -4.29 3.16
C GLU A 205 15.41 -4.55 1.91
N ALA A 206 14.75 -3.54 1.34
CA ALA A 206 13.96 -3.70 0.12
C ALA A 206 14.83 -4.23 -1.03
N VAL A 207 15.97 -3.59 -1.29
CA VAL A 207 16.94 -4.02 -2.31
C VAL A 207 17.42 -5.45 -2.05
N GLY A 208 17.82 -5.76 -0.82
CA GLY A 208 18.34 -7.09 -0.48
C GLY A 208 17.30 -8.21 -0.67
N GLN A 209 16.03 -7.96 -0.37
CA GLN A 209 14.96 -8.96 -0.56
C GLN A 209 14.56 -9.10 -2.03
N ILE A 210 14.48 -7.99 -2.78
CA ILE A 210 14.19 -8.03 -4.21
C ILE A 210 15.28 -8.82 -4.96
N GLN A 211 16.57 -8.58 -4.66
CA GLN A 211 17.66 -9.35 -5.25
C GLN A 211 17.57 -10.86 -4.95
N ARG A 212 17.15 -11.23 -3.73
CA ARG A 212 16.90 -12.64 -3.38
C ARG A 212 15.75 -13.26 -4.18
N LEU A 213 14.67 -12.51 -4.39
CA LEU A 213 13.53 -12.95 -5.18
C LEU A 213 13.91 -13.11 -6.66
N VAL A 214 14.60 -12.12 -7.23
CA VAL A 214 15.09 -12.15 -8.62
C VAL A 214 15.98 -13.37 -8.87
N ALA A 215 16.84 -13.74 -7.92
CA ALA A 215 17.70 -14.90 -8.04
C ALA A 215 16.97 -16.26 -7.95
N ARG A 216 15.75 -16.30 -7.39
CA ARG A 216 15.01 -17.55 -7.10
C ARG A 216 13.78 -17.74 -7.97
N GLN A 217 13.17 -16.66 -8.45
CA GLN A 217 11.87 -16.67 -9.12
C GLN A 217 12.03 -16.24 -10.59
N VAL A 218 12.41 -17.18 -11.45
CA VAL A 218 12.75 -16.91 -12.86
C VAL A 218 11.55 -16.38 -13.64
N GLU A 219 10.42 -17.08 -13.64
CA GLU A 219 9.19 -16.68 -14.37
C GLU A 219 8.66 -15.31 -13.91
N PHE A 220 8.67 -15.05 -12.59
CA PHE A 220 8.34 -13.74 -12.04
C PHE A 220 9.26 -12.64 -12.56
N THR A 221 10.58 -12.91 -12.53
CA THR A 221 11.61 -11.96 -12.98
C THR A 221 11.44 -11.66 -14.47
N SER A 222 11.24 -12.69 -15.29
CA SER A 222 11.04 -12.54 -16.72
C SER A 222 9.75 -11.77 -17.03
N LEU A 223 8.65 -12.00 -16.29
CA LEU A 223 7.43 -11.20 -16.45
C LEU A 223 7.68 -9.73 -16.12
N VAL A 224 8.27 -9.45 -14.95
CA VAL A 224 8.55 -8.08 -14.51
C VAL A 224 9.49 -7.37 -15.49
N ALA A 225 10.53 -8.06 -15.97
CA ALA A 225 11.45 -7.55 -16.98
C ALA A 225 10.71 -7.15 -18.25
N ARG A 226 9.92 -8.06 -18.84
CA ARG A 226 9.14 -7.77 -20.06
C ARG A 226 8.13 -6.64 -19.88
N ALA A 227 7.51 -6.55 -18.70
CA ALA A 227 6.53 -5.52 -18.41
C ALA A 227 7.19 -4.14 -18.15
N ALA A 228 8.42 -4.11 -17.66
CA ALA A 228 9.18 -2.89 -17.40
C ALA A 228 10.08 -2.44 -18.57
N ASP A 229 10.31 -3.32 -19.55
CA ASP A 229 11.08 -3.03 -20.76
C ASP A 229 10.33 -2.02 -21.63
N SER A 230 10.91 -0.84 -21.82
CA SER A 230 10.32 0.22 -22.64
C SER A 230 10.61 0.06 -24.13
N ASP A 231 11.66 -0.70 -24.48
CA ASP A 231 12.29 -0.65 -25.80
C ASP A 231 12.22 -2.01 -26.54
N ASP A 232 11.56 -3.00 -25.95
CA ASP A 232 11.49 -4.39 -26.44
C ASP A 232 12.88 -4.97 -26.76
N ALA A 233 13.88 -4.60 -25.96
CA ALA A 233 15.28 -4.92 -26.17
C ALA A 233 15.70 -6.27 -25.58
N ILE A 234 14.82 -6.93 -24.81
CA ILE A 234 15.12 -8.22 -24.18
C ILE A 234 15.31 -9.32 -25.24
N THR A 235 16.54 -9.85 -25.33
CA THR A 235 16.88 -11.00 -26.19
C THR A 235 17.48 -12.18 -25.42
N SER A 236 17.82 -11.96 -24.15
CA SER A 236 18.46 -12.94 -23.28
C SER A 236 18.05 -12.76 -21.81
N ALA A 237 18.27 -13.78 -20.99
CA ALA A 237 18.08 -13.68 -19.53
C ALA A 237 19.02 -12.64 -18.87
N GLY A 238 20.16 -12.33 -19.50
CA GLY A 238 21.04 -11.26 -19.02
C GLY A 238 20.41 -9.88 -19.19
N ASP A 239 19.69 -9.67 -20.28
CA ASP A 239 18.95 -8.43 -20.54
C ASP A 239 17.81 -8.27 -19.54
N GLU A 240 17.08 -9.35 -19.21
CA GLU A 240 16.01 -9.34 -18.21
C GLU A 240 16.52 -8.87 -16.84
N LEU A 241 17.67 -9.39 -16.39
CA LEU A 241 18.29 -8.97 -15.13
C LEU A 241 18.76 -7.50 -15.18
N GLY A 242 19.20 -7.03 -16.34
CA GLY A 242 19.52 -5.62 -16.58
C GLY A 242 18.30 -4.72 -16.37
N VAL A 243 17.20 -5.02 -17.07
CA VAL A 243 15.94 -4.27 -16.97
C VAL A 243 15.40 -4.24 -15.55
N VAL A 244 15.43 -5.38 -14.84
CA VAL A 244 14.98 -5.44 -13.44
C VAL A 244 15.90 -4.63 -12.51
N SER A 245 17.20 -4.59 -12.78
CA SER A 245 18.15 -3.78 -12.02
C SER A 245 17.89 -2.28 -12.23
N GLU A 246 17.63 -1.85 -13.47
CA GLU A 246 17.27 -0.47 -13.80
C GLU A 246 15.93 -0.07 -13.20
N LEU A 247 14.94 -0.97 -13.20
CA LEU A 247 13.68 -0.77 -12.50
C LEU A 247 13.93 -0.54 -11.01
N LEU A 248 14.70 -1.42 -10.36
CA LEU A 248 14.99 -1.28 -8.93
C LEU A 248 15.72 0.04 -8.62
N GLU A 249 16.66 0.47 -9.47
CA GLU A 249 17.32 1.76 -9.33
C GLU A 249 16.32 2.92 -9.42
N ARG A 250 15.42 2.93 -10.41
CA ARG A 250 14.35 3.93 -10.53
C ARG A 250 13.46 3.98 -9.30
N LEU A 251 13.04 2.83 -8.77
CA LEU A 251 12.25 2.73 -7.55
C LEU A 251 13.00 3.33 -6.33
N MET A 252 14.31 3.08 -6.22
CA MET A 252 15.11 3.62 -5.12
C MET A 252 15.36 5.12 -5.25
N VAL A 253 15.43 5.65 -6.47
CA VAL A 253 15.46 7.10 -6.73
C VAL A 253 14.16 7.77 -6.26
N GLU A 254 12.99 7.21 -6.58
CA GLU A 254 11.71 7.76 -6.09
C GLU A 254 11.56 7.65 -4.56
N HIS A 255 12.01 6.55 -3.97
CA HIS A 255 12.12 6.40 -2.51
C HIS A 255 12.98 7.53 -1.90
N GLY A 256 14.15 7.80 -2.48
CA GLY A 256 15.04 8.88 -2.03
C GLY A 256 14.38 10.26 -2.12
N LYS A 257 13.68 10.55 -3.23
CA LYS A 257 12.91 11.79 -3.38
C LYS A 257 11.81 11.91 -2.32
N ARG A 258 11.14 10.81 -1.97
CA ARG A 258 10.10 10.78 -0.93
C ARG A 258 10.67 11.16 0.45
N LEU A 259 11.83 10.65 0.81
CA LEU A 259 12.53 11.03 2.04
C LEU A 259 13.01 12.50 2.01
N ALA A 260 13.56 12.95 0.88
CA ALA A 260 14.04 14.32 0.72
C ALA A 260 12.91 15.35 0.92
N ARG A 261 11.71 15.09 0.41
CA ARG A 261 10.52 15.96 0.61
C ARG A 261 10.13 16.12 2.08
N LEU A 262 10.50 15.18 2.94
CA LEU A 262 10.24 15.22 4.39
C LEU A 262 11.40 15.82 5.20
N GLY A 263 12.47 16.28 4.54
CA GLY A 263 13.71 16.67 5.22
C GLY A 263 14.49 15.49 5.80
N LEU A 264 14.18 14.26 5.37
CA LEU A 264 14.83 13.02 5.81
C LEU A 264 15.87 12.49 4.82
N GLY A 265 16.05 13.19 3.69
CA GLY A 265 17.04 12.88 2.67
C GLY A 265 18.47 12.97 3.20
N THR A 266 19.39 12.32 2.50
CA THR A 266 20.84 12.42 2.73
C THR A 266 21.40 13.71 2.15
#